data_AF-A0A6A4C3P7-F1
#
_entry.id   AF-A0A6A4C3P7-F1
#
_cell.length_a   1.000
_cell.length_b   1.000
_cell.length_c   1.000
_cell.angle_alpha   90.00
_cell.angle_beta   90.00
_cell.angle_gamma   90.00
#
_symmetry.space_group_name_H-M   'P 1'
#
loop_
_entity.id
_entity.type
_entity.pdbx_description
1 polymer ?
#
loop_
_entity_poly.entity_id
_entity_poly.type
_entity_poly.pdbx_seq_one_letter_code
_entity_poly.pdbx_strand_id
1 'polypeptide(L)'
;MSLPPFKVKPSSSTKRPEQKRSGLASAYRQLKRAWHRGQIGHRSEYSVERLLAFRDYYKRTSTSRAVAVCVLTPVPAIVVAILIDCIPLRDPAEGWQANYLFWVRMFMDTFVIGAGVAEQVRAVIVAGSITNVGVVVIALASSVTYVLMSIAIAATWHFPIPFGYILLVGPFLTTFWVFTGLVVGPRLIASSPVLRGQLKSQVLIIFTQGIVSMAYPLFTAVFYRLSGIQQTAFVVVMPLIKFTTKQIIANAAQGLHEHMGSIVVFSVDVFNFAQFFTKSTRSHLSKEKDWQWTISEIYQ
;
A
#
# COMPACT_ATOMS: atom_id res chain seq x y z
N MET A 1 -50.80 25.35 -63.94
CA MET A 1 -49.39 25.32 -64.37
C MET A 1 -48.71 24.19 -63.61
N SER A 2 -48.68 23.00 -64.21
CA SER A 2 -48.29 21.73 -63.59
C SER A 2 -46.90 21.35 -64.12
N LEU A 3 -45.89 21.32 -63.24
CA LEU A 3 -44.52 20.93 -63.59
C LEU A 3 -44.36 19.39 -63.55
N PRO A 4 -43.63 18.77 -64.48
CA PRO A 4 -43.45 17.32 -64.54
C PRO A 4 -42.40 16.82 -63.52
N PRO A 5 -42.45 15.54 -63.10
CA PRO A 5 -41.56 15.03 -62.06
C PRO A 5 -40.15 14.76 -62.58
N PHE A 6 -39.17 15.24 -61.82
CA PHE A 6 -37.73 15.08 -62.05
C PHE A 6 -37.32 13.62 -61.78
N LYS A 7 -36.85 12.91 -62.81
CA LYS A 7 -36.36 11.52 -62.71
C LYS A 7 -34.89 11.53 -62.27
N VAL A 8 -34.61 11.18 -61.01
CA VAL A 8 -33.24 11.06 -60.48
C VAL A 8 -32.69 9.66 -60.79
N LYS A 9 -31.56 9.61 -61.49
CA LYS A 9 -30.80 8.39 -61.82
C LYS A 9 -29.91 8.03 -60.61
N PRO A 10 -29.88 6.78 -60.13
CA PRO A 10 -29.06 6.44 -58.95
C PRO A 10 -27.57 6.46 -59.31
N SER A 11 -26.78 7.22 -58.55
CA SER A 11 -25.32 7.23 -58.66
C SER A 11 -24.74 5.93 -58.09
N SER A 12 -23.81 5.35 -58.83
CA SER A 12 -23.03 4.16 -58.50
C SER A 12 -22.38 4.22 -57.11
N SER A 13 -22.47 3.10 -56.38
CA SER A 13 -21.84 2.91 -55.08
C SER A 13 -20.31 2.77 -55.23
N THR A 14 -19.56 3.82 -54.94
CA THR A 14 -18.11 3.73 -54.74
C THR A 14 -17.85 3.09 -53.37
N LYS A 15 -17.44 1.81 -53.36
CA LYS A 15 -16.96 1.12 -52.15
C LYS A 15 -15.70 1.84 -51.62
N ARG A 16 -15.79 2.43 -50.43
CA ARG A 16 -14.61 2.90 -49.67
C ARG A 16 -13.87 1.69 -49.09
N PRO A 17 -12.53 1.66 -49.10
CA PRO A 17 -11.77 0.62 -48.43
C PRO A 17 -11.92 0.78 -46.92
N GLU A 18 -12.56 -0.22 -46.32
CA GLU A 18 -12.80 -0.33 -44.90
C GLU A 18 -11.55 -0.87 -44.17
N GLN A 19 -11.35 -0.40 -42.93
CA GLN A 19 -11.03 -1.31 -41.83
C GLN A 19 -9.60 -1.86 -41.67
N LYS A 20 -8.58 -0.99 -41.56
CA LYS A 20 -7.32 -1.38 -40.84
C LYS A 20 -6.82 -0.34 -39.82
N ARG A 21 -7.29 0.92 -39.91
CA ARG A 21 -6.97 2.00 -38.95
C ARG A 21 -7.80 1.95 -37.64
N SER A 22 -8.86 1.14 -37.58
CA SER A 22 -9.78 1.09 -36.43
C SER A 22 -9.21 0.36 -35.21
N GLY A 23 -8.39 -0.68 -35.41
CA GLY A 23 -7.81 -1.49 -34.33
C GLY A 23 -6.82 -0.72 -33.46
N LEU A 24 -5.82 -0.07 -34.07
CA LEU A 24 -4.84 0.75 -33.34
C LEU A 24 -5.48 1.98 -32.71
N ALA A 25 -6.43 2.63 -33.39
CA ALA A 25 -7.17 3.76 -32.82
C ALA A 25 -8.10 3.32 -31.68
N SER A 26 -8.70 2.13 -31.76
CA SER A 26 -9.50 1.54 -30.69
C SER A 26 -8.63 1.17 -29.49
N ALA A 27 -7.50 0.50 -29.72
CA ALA A 27 -6.53 0.15 -28.70
C ALA A 27 -5.95 1.40 -28.03
N TYR A 28 -5.56 2.42 -28.81
CA TYR A 28 -5.11 3.71 -28.28
C TYR A 28 -6.21 4.40 -27.46
N ARG A 29 -7.46 4.38 -27.92
CA ARG A 29 -8.59 4.93 -27.13
C ARG A 29 -8.87 4.11 -25.88
N GLN A 30 -8.73 2.80 -25.91
CA GLN A 30 -8.89 1.92 -24.75
C GLN A 30 -7.75 2.11 -23.75
N LEU A 31 -6.50 2.22 -24.22
CA LEU A 31 -5.32 2.56 -23.43
C LEU A 31 -5.44 3.96 -22.86
N LYS A 32 -5.85 4.95 -23.64
CA LYS A 32 -6.09 6.32 -23.17
C LYS A 32 -7.23 6.39 -22.16
N ARG A 33 -8.32 5.64 -22.37
CA ARG A 33 -9.41 5.52 -21.38
C ARG A 33 -8.96 4.77 -20.13
N ALA A 34 -8.17 3.70 -20.26
CA ALA A 34 -7.59 2.97 -19.13
C ALA A 34 -6.59 3.84 -18.36
N TRP A 35 -5.79 4.64 -19.07
CA TRP A 35 -4.86 5.62 -18.53
C TRP A 35 -5.56 6.74 -17.77
N HIS A 36 -6.57 7.37 -18.38
CA HIS A 36 -7.38 8.39 -17.70
C HIS A 36 -8.18 7.82 -16.53
N ARG A 37 -8.65 6.56 -16.62
CA ARG A 37 -9.28 5.86 -15.48
C ARG A 37 -8.29 5.48 -14.39
N GLY A 38 -7.02 5.25 -14.75
CA GLY A 38 -5.92 4.94 -13.83
C GLY A 38 -5.26 6.19 -13.21
N GLN A 39 -5.52 7.39 -13.75
CA GLN A 39 -5.18 8.66 -13.10
C GLN A 39 -6.13 8.90 -11.91
N ILE A 40 -5.84 8.23 -10.81
CA ILE A 40 -6.57 8.32 -9.53
C ILE A 40 -6.71 9.78 -9.07
N GLY A 41 -5.74 10.65 -9.39
CA GLY A 41 -5.78 12.08 -9.05
C GLY A 41 -6.93 12.87 -9.70
N HIS A 42 -7.59 12.34 -10.73
CA HIS A 42 -8.72 12.99 -11.41
C HIS A 42 -10.08 12.32 -11.11
N ARG A 43 -10.08 11.19 -10.37
CA ARG A 43 -11.30 10.50 -9.91
C ARG A 43 -11.75 10.91 -8.51
N SER A 44 -10.91 11.62 -7.76
CA SER A 44 -11.34 12.28 -6.54
C SER A 44 -12.10 13.53 -6.98
N GLU A 45 -13.42 13.51 -6.92
CA GLU A 45 -14.16 14.77 -6.87
C GLU A 45 -13.73 15.44 -5.56
N TYR A 46 -12.85 16.43 -5.65
CA TYR A 46 -12.45 17.21 -4.48
C TYR A 46 -13.72 17.89 -3.98
N SER A 47 -14.15 17.58 -2.75
CA SER A 47 -15.29 18.28 -2.16
C SER A 47 -15.02 19.78 -2.24
N VAL A 48 -16.05 20.54 -2.62
CA VAL A 48 -15.94 21.99 -2.81
C VAL A 48 -15.45 22.62 -1.52
N GLU A 49 -15.82 22.08 -0.35
CA GLU A 49 -15.31 22.55 0.94
C GLU A 49 -13.79 22.40 1.07
N ARG A 50 -13.19 21.29 0.61
CA ARG A 50 -11.73 21.11 0.66
C ARG A 50 -11.00 22.04 -0.30
N LEU A 51 -11.56 22.27 -1.49
CA LEU A 51 -10.98 23.21 -2.45
C LEU A 51 -11.05 24.66 -1.92
N LEU A 52 -12.17 25.02 -1.30
CA LEU A 52 -12.34 26.31 -0.65
C LEU A 52 -11.40 26.44 0.56
N ALA A 53 -11.30 25.43 1.42
CA ALA A 53 -10.38 25.40 2.55
C ALA A 53 -8.91 25.47 2.11
N PHE A 54 -8.53 24.78 1.02
CA PHE A 54 -7.18 24.86 0.45
C PHE A 54 -6.90 26.25 -0.13
N ARG A 55 -7.86 26.83 -0.87
CA ARG A 55 -7.75 28.20 -1.39
C ARG A 55 -7.60 29.22 -0.25
N ASP A 56 -8.38 29.07 0.80
CA ASP A 56 -8.38 29.97 1.94
C ASP A 56 -7.09 29.79 2.76
N TYR A 57 -6.58 28.56 2.90
CA TYR A 57 -5.25 28.30 3.45
C TYR A 57 -4.14 28.92 2.59
N TYR A 58 -4.18 28.74 1.27
CA TYR A 58 -3.21 29.29 0.33
C TYR A 58 -3.19 30.83 0.35
N LYS A 59 -4.36 31.47 0.47
CA LYS A 59 -4.46 32.94 0.57
C LYS A 59 -3.98 33.48 1.92
N ARG A 60 -4.08 32.69 2.99
CA ARG A 60 -3.83 33.14 4.37
C ARG A 60 -2.45 32.75 4.91
N THR A 61 -1.81 31.75 4.31
CA THR A 61 -0.54 31.17 4.77
C THR A 61 0.60 31.45 3.80
N SER A 62 1.78 31.82 4.32
CA SER A 62 2.99 31.98 3.52
C SER A 62 3.45 30.66 2.90
N THR A 63 4.02 30.72 1.70
CA THR A 63 4.61 29.57 1.01
C THR A 63 5.66 28.85 1.85
N SER A 64 6.41 29.60 2.67
CA SER A 64 7.39 29.05 3.62
C SER A 64 6.76 28.13 4.68
N ARG A 65 5.60 28.49 5.23
CA ARG A 65 4.89 27.65 6.21
C ARG A 65 4.29 26.42 5.55
N ALA A 66 3.80 26.52 4.31
CA ALA A 66 3.32 25.36 3.57
C ALA A 66 4.46 24.35 3.30
N VAL A 67 5.62 24.84 2.83
CA VAL A 67 6.83 24.01 2.63
C VAL A 67 7.31 23.41 3.94
N ALA A 68 7.37 24.21 5.02
CA ALA A 68 7.77 23.73 6.33
C ALA A 68 6.86 22.61 6.84
N VAL A 69 5.53 22.74 6.70
CA VAL A 69 4.59 21.68 7.08
C VAL A 69 4.83 20.40 6.27
N CYS A 70 5.02 20.49 4.95
CA CYS A 70 5.29 19.31 4.12
C CYS A 70 6.60 18.60 4.49
N VAL A 71 7.63 19.35 4.88
CA VAL A 71 8.93 18.78 5.27
C VAL A 71 8.92 18.27 6.71
N LEU A 72 8.28 18.99 7.63
CA LEU A 72 8.24 18.64 9.06
C LEU A 72 7.24 17.51 9.36
N THR A 73 6.21 17.32 8.55
CA THR A 73 5.23 16.23 8.76
C THR A 73 5.85 14.83 8.76
N PRO A 74 6.75 14.45 7.82
CA PRO A 74 7.40 13.13 7.86
C PRO A 74 8.53 13.01 8.90
N VAL A 75 9.09 14.12 9.39
CA VAL A 75 10.27 14.11 10.29
C VAL A 75 10.02 13.31 11.58
N PRO A 76 8.91 13.48 12.33
CA PRO A 76 8.63 12.67 13.51
C PRO A 76 8.60 11.17 13.22
N ALA A 77 7.99 10.76 12.11
CA ALA A 77 7.92 9.35 11.73
C ALA A 77 9.31 8.78 11.41
N ILE A 78 10.15 9.56 10.71
CA ILE A 78 11.54 9.18 10.39
C ILE A 78 12.39 9.11 11.67
N VAL A 79 12.24 10.07 12.58
CA VAL A 79 12.99 10.07 13.85
C VAL A 79 12.61 8.86 14.70
N VAL A 80 11.32 8.58 14.87
CA VAL A 80 10.86 7.36 15.57
C VAL A 80 11.42 6.11 14.91
N ALA A 81 11.47 6.07 13.58
CA ALA A 81 12.04 4.94 12.87
C ALA A 81 13.53 4.74 13.13
N ILE A 82 14.31 5.82 13.07
CA ILE A 82 15.74 5.78 13.37
C ILE A 82 15.97 5.35 14.82
N LEU A 83 15.18 5.86 15.77
CA LEU A 83 15.29 5.47 17.18
C LEU A 83 15.01 3.98 17.39
N ILE A 84 14.01 3.42 16.72
CA ILE A 84 13.70 1.98 16.73
C ILE A 84 14.85 1.19 16.11
N ASP A 85 15.47 1.71 15.04
CA ASP A 85 16.58 1.08 14.34
C ASP A 85 17.91 1.13 15.11
N CYS A 86 18.11 2.15 15.95
CA CYS A 86 19.28 2.29 16.80
C CYS A 86 19.33 1.29 17.97
N ILE A 87 18.26 0.52 18.20
CA ILE A 87 18.26 -0.52 19.23
C ILE A 87 19.22 -1.65 18.79
N PRO A 88 20.30 -1.92 19.54
CA PRO A 88 21.29 -2.91 19.16
C PRO A 88 20.67 -4.32 19.20
N LEU A 89 20.93 -5.09 18.15
CA LEU A 89 20.58 -6.50 18.03
C LEU A 89 21.81 -7.34 18.39
N ARG A 90 21.60 -8.53 18.94
CA ARG A 90 22.66 -9.51 19.16
C ARG A 90 22.75 -10.44 17.96
N ASP A 91 23.79 -11.27 17.92
CA ASP A 91 23.96 -12.26 16.87
C ASP A 91 22.71 -13.18 16.83
N PRO A 92 22.07 -13.36 15.65
CA PRO A 92 20.98 -14.30 15.48
C PRO A 92 21.32 -15.75 15.89
N ALA A 93 22.60 -16.13 15.87
CA ALA A 93 23.08 -17.44 16.28
C ALA A 93 22.88 -17.73 17.77
N GLU A 94 22.78 -16.69 18.62
CA GLU A 94 22.48 -16.84 20.05
C GLU A 94 21.03 -17.27 20.32
N GLY A 95 20.20 -17.35 19.28
CA GLY A 95 18.83 -17.82 19.35
C GLY A 95 17.82 -16.75 19.78
N TRP A 96 16.55 -17.14 19.80
CA TRP A 96 15.43 -16.22 19.94
C TRP A 96 15.26 -15.62 21.35
N GLN A 97 15.75 -16.33 22.39
CA GLN A 97 15.66 -15.88 23.79
C GLN A 97 16.73 -14.83 24.13
N ALA A 98 17.95 -15.00 23.61
CA ALA A 98 19.03 -14.03 23.77
C ALA A 98 18.73 -12.70 23.06
N ASN A 99 17.96 -12.77 21.96
CA ASN A 99 17.55 -11.63 21.14
C ASN A 99 16.26 -10.96 21.62
N TYR A 100 16.09 -10.71 22.93
CA TYR A 100 14.86 -10.10 23.45
C TYR A 100 14.59 -8.68 22.89
N LEU A 101 15.64 -7.91 22.58
CA LEU A 101 15.53 -6.59 21.97
C LEU A 101 14.96 -6.62 20.54
N PHE A 102 15.10 -7.75 19.83
CA PHE A 102 14.45 -7.95 18.53
C PHE A 102 12.93 -7.90 18.67
N TRP A 103 12.37 -8.55 19.70
CA TRP A 103 10.94 -8.56 19.97
C TRP A 103 10.42 -7.19 20.40
N VAL A 104 11.21 -6.44 21.17
CA VAL A 104 10.89 -5.06 21.54
C VAL A 104 10.84 -4.15 20.31
N ARG A 105 11.84 -4.25 19.42
CA ARG A 105 11.88 -3.50 18.17
C ARG A 105 10.69 -3.83 17.27
N MET A 106 10.38 -5.13 17.13
CA MET A 106 9.22 -5.61 16.38
C MET A 106 7.89 -5.10 16.96
N PHE A 107 7.77 -5.06 18.29
CA PHE A 107 6.60 -4.49 18.95
C PHE A 107 6.44 -3.00 18.64
N MET A 108 7.49 -2.20 18.79
CA MET A 108 7.43 -0.76 18.55
C MET A 108 7.09 -0.43 17.09
N ASP A 109 7.72 -1.13 16.14
CA ASP A 109 7.47 -0.96 14.71
C ASP A 109 6.01 -1.27 14.35
N THR A 110 5.54 -2.46 14.74
CA THR A 110 4.15 -2.85 14.46
C THR A 110 3.14 -1.99 15.18
N PHE A 111 3.46 -1.44 16.36
CA PHE A 111 2.58 -0.53 17.08
C PHE A 111 2.42 0.81 16.33
N VAL A 112 3.53 1.39 15.87
CA VAL A 112 3.49 2.64 15.09
C VAL A 112 2.73 2.45 13.78
N ILE A 113 3.00 1.36 13.06
CA ILE A 113 2.28 1.01 11.83
C ILE A 113 0.80 0.78 12.12
N GLY A 114 0.49 -0.05 13.13
CA GLY A 114 -0.88 -0.38 13.52
C GLY A 114 -1.69 0.86 13.94
N ALA A 115 -1.09 1.77 14.70
CA ALA A 115 -1.72 3.04 15.11
C ALA A 115 -1.99 3.94 13.90
N GLY A 116 -1.04 4.07 12.98
CA GLY A 116 -1.23 4.84 11.76
C GLY A 116 -2.34 4.26 10.88
N VAL A 117 -2.38 2.94 10.68
CA VAL A 117 -3.42 2.27 9.89
C VAL A 117 -4.78 2.39 10.59
N ALA A 118 -4.84 2.27 11.92
CA ALA A 118 -6.08 2.46 12.68
C ALA A 118 -6.60 3.90 12.60
N GLU A 119 -5.74 4.92 12.67
CA GLU A 119 -6.13 6.31 12.41
C GLU A 119 -6.58 6.52 10.96
N GLN A 120 -5.93 5.90 9.98
CA GLN A 120 -6.39 5.94 8.59
C GLN A 120 -7.81 5.37 8.46
N VAL A 121 -8.07 4.19 9.04
CA VAL A 121 -9.40 3.57 8.99
C VAL A 121 -10.41 4.49 9.67
N ARG A 122 -10.09 5.00 10.85
CA ARG A 122 -10.93 5.92 11.62
C ARG A 122 -11.26 7.21 10.86
N ALA A 123 -10.29 7.79 10.15
CA ALA A 123 -10.49 9.02 9.38
C ALA A 123 -11.45 8.83 8.19
N VAL A 124 -11.71 7.58 7.79
CA VAL A 124 -12.46 7.27 6.57
C VAL A 124 -13.84 6.67 6.86
N ILE A 125 -14.00 5.98 7.98
CA ILE A 125 -15.30 5.46 8.41
C ILE A 125 -16.19 6.56 9.01
N VAL A 126 -17.47 6.26 9.21
CA VAL A 126 -18.43 7.16 9.88
C VAL A 126 -17.85 7.69 11.21
N ALA A 127 -17.86 9.02 11.37
CA ALA A 127 -17.36 9.70 12.56
C ALA A 127 -18.03 9.15 13.83
N GLY A 128 -17.23 8.90 14.86
CA GLY A 128 -17.68 8.30 16.12
C GLY A 128 -17.68 6.77 16.16
N SER A 129 -17.41 6.08 15.05
CA SER A 129 -17.33 4.61 15.03
C SER A 129 -16.09 4.05 15.74
N ILE A 130 -14.98 4.81 15.76
CA ILE A 130 -13.75 4.48 16.49
C ILE A 130 -13.30 5.71 17.28
N THR A 131 -13.02 5.52 18.57
CA THR A 131 -12.48 6.57 19.46
C THR A 131 -10.95 6.60 19.39
N ASN A 132 -10.31 7.69 19.86
CA ASN A 132 -8.84 7.75 19.98
C ASN A 132 -8.29 6.58 20.82
N VAL A 133 -9.00 6.24 21.91
CA VAL A 133 -8.65 5.10 22.76
C VAL A 133 -8.78 3.78 21.97
N GLY A 134 -9.83 3.65 21.15
CA GLY A 134 -10.03 2.50 20.28
C GLY A 134 -8.87 2.28 19.29
N VAL A 135 -8.33 3.35 18.72
CA VAL A 135 -7.12 3.29 17.85
C VAL A 135 -5.94 2.70 18.62
N VAL A 136 -5.65 3.21 19.82
CA VAL A 136 -4.55 2.73 20.65
C VAL A 136 -4.77 1.27 21.05
N VAL A 137 -5.99 0.88 21.40
CA VAL A 137 -6.33 -0.51 21.74
C VAL A 137 -6.14 -1.45 20.55
N ILE A 138 -6.59 -1.07 19.34
CA ILE A 138 -6.40 -1.87 18.12
C ILE A 138 -4.91 -2.06 17.84
N ALA A 139 -4.14 -0.97 17.90
CA ALA A 139 -2.70 -0.99 17.66
C ALA A 139 -1.97 -1.88 18.68
N LEU A 140 -2.20 -1.66 19.98
CA LEU A 140 -1.58 -2.45 21.04
C LEU A 140 -1.93 -3.93 20.93
N ALA A 141 -3.22 -4.26 20.81
CA ALA A 141 -3.67 -5.64 20.78
C ALA A 141 -3.13 -6.38 19.56
N SER A 142 -3.17 -5.75 18.38
CA SER A 142 -2.63 -6.35 17.15
C SER A 142 -1.10 -6.55 17.22
N SER A 143 -0.35 -5.59 17.75
CA SER A 143 1.11 -5.70 17.95
C SER A 143 1.49 -6.79 18.95
N VAL A 144 0.82 -6.85 20.11
CA VAL A 144 1.10 -7.89 21.12
C VAL A 144 0.83 -9.27 20.53
N THR A 145 -0.33 -9.49 19.92
CA THR A 145 -0.67 -10.78 19.32
C THR A 145 0.31 -11.16 18.21
N TYR A 146 0.74 -10.19 17.38
CA TYR A 146 1.73 -10.42 16.33
C TYR A 146 3.09 -10.85 16.86
N VAL A 147 3.60 -10.17 17.89
CA VAL A 147 4.89 -10.51 18.50
C VAL A 147 4.83 -11.86 19.20
N LEU A 148 3.76 -12.15 19.95
CA LEU A 148 3.57 -13.46 20.59
C LEU A 148 3.50 -14.59 19.57
N MET A 149 2.79 -14.39 18.46
CA MET A 149 2.72 -15.35 17.37
C MET A 149 4.10 -15.57 16.72
N SER A 150 4.86 -14.50 16.53
CA SER A 150 6.21 -14.56 15.97
C SER A 150 7.18 -15.28 16.91
N ILE A 151 7.08 -15.05 18.22
CA ILE A 151 7.85 -15.79 19.24
C ILE A 151 7.48 -17.28 19.21
N ALA A 152 6.19 -17.61 19.15
CA ALA A 152 5.73 -19.00 19.08
C ALA A 152 6.27 -19.73 17.85
N ILE A 153 6.26 -19.09 16.68
CA ILE A 153 6.85 -19.64 15.45
C ILE A 153 8.37 -19.80 15.60
N ALA A 154 9.07 -18.80 16.15
CA ALA A 154 10.51 -18.88 16.38
C ALA A 154 10.90 -19.99 17.37
N ALA A 155 10.07 -20.22 18.40
CA ALA A 155 10.28 -21.26 19.40
C ALA A 155 9.97 -22.67 18.87
N THR A 156 9.04 -22.81 17.93
CA THR A 156 8.61 -24.12 17.40
C THR A 156 9.35 -24.56 16.15
N TRP A 157 9.87 -23.61 15.35
CA TRP A 157 10.48 -23.92 14.07
C TRP A 157 11.96 -23.60 14.01
N HIS A 158 12.33 -22.33 13.78
CA HIS A 158 13.71 -21.90 13.67
C HIS A 158 13.83 -20.38 13.80
N PHE A 159 14.92 -19.91 14.39
CA PHE A 159 15.25 -18.49 14.51
C PHE A 159 16.55 -18.20 13.78
N PRO A 160 16.63 -17.14 12.94
CA PRO A 160 15.55 -16.24 12.53
C PRO A 160 14.53 -16.90 11.59
N ILE A 161 13.28 -16.40 11.61
CA ILE A 161 12.15 -17.02 10.87
C ILE A 161 12.39 -16.93 9.35
N PRO A 162 12.44 -18.05 8.62
CA PRO A 162 12.62 -18.03 7.17
C PRO A 162 11.41 -17.40 6.50
N PHE A 163 11.63 -16.46 5.57
CA PHE A 163 10.56 -15.69 4.92
C PHE A 163 9.59 -14.99 5.90
N GLY A 164 10.05 -14.62 7.10
CA GLY A 164 9.20 -14.08 8.17
C GLY A 164 8.26 -12.95 7.70
N TYR A 165 8.73 -12.05 6.85
CA TYR A 165 7.89 -10.98 6.29
C TYR A 165 6.68 -11.51 5.50
N ILE A 166 6.86 -12.52 4.65
CA ILE A 166 5.77 -13.08 3.84
C ILE A 166 4.82 -13.88 4.72
N LEU A 167 5.37 -14.64 5.68
CA LEU A 167 4.58 -15.48 6.58
C LEU A 167 3.76 -14.68 7.59
N LEU A 168 4.29 -13.56 8.08
CA LEU A 168 3.72 -12.84 9.22
C LEU A 168 2.83 -11.65 8.81
N VAL A 169 2.99 -11.08 7.62
CA VAL A 169 2.12 -9.96 7.14
C VAL A 169 0.65 -10.37 7.07
N GLY A 170 0.33 -11.56 6.54
CA GLY A 170 -1.05 -12.05 6.48
C GLY A 170 -1.72 -12.19 7.85
N PRO A 171 -1.09 -12.89 8.80
CA PRO A 171 -1.54 -12.96 10.19
C PRO A 171 -1.71 -11.59 10.85
N PHE A 172 -0.75 -10.67 10.69
CA PHE A 172 -0.84 -9.32 11.24
C PHE A 172 -2.12 -8.60 10.76
N LEU A 173 -2.36 -8.58 9.44
CA LEU A 173 -3.53 -7.93 8.87
C LEU A 173 -4.83 -8.57 9.36
N THR A 174 -4.85 -9.90 9.48
CA THR A 174 -6.02 -10.63 9.96
C THR A 174 -6.33 -10.25 11.41
N THR A 175 -5.33 -10.29 12.28
CA THR A 175 -5.47 -9.90 13.69
C THR A 175 -5.89 -8.44 13.84
N PHE A 176 -5.32 -7.53 13.06
CA PHE A 176 -5.69 -6.11 13.04
C PHE A 176 -7.18 -5.91 12.74
N TRP A 177 -7.70 -6.59 11.71
CA TRP A 177 -9.11 -6.49 11.33
C TRP A 177 -10.05 -7.14 12.34
N VAL A 178 -9.63 -8.23 12.99
CA VAL A 178 -10.38 -8.83 14.10
C VAL A 178 -10.53 -7.83 15.24
N PHE A 179 -9.44 -7.21 15.71
CA PHE A 179 -9.51 -6.21 16.78
C PHE A 179 -10.28 -4.95 16.37
N THR A 180 -10.16 -4.51 15.12
CA THR A 180 -10.97 -3.41 14.60
C THR A 180 -12.46 -3.73 14.67
N GLY A 181 -12.86 -4.94 14.26
CA GLY A 181 -14.25 -5.40 14.35
C GLY A 181 -14.77 -5.49 15.79
N LEU A 182 -13.91 -5.90 16.73
CA LEU A 182 -14.24 -5.97 18.16
C LEU A 182 -14.42 -4.57 18.77
N VAL A 183 -13.55 -3.61 18.43
CA VAL A 183 -13.60 -2.23 18.95
C VAL A 183 -14.78 -1.43 18.39
N VAL A 184 -15.08 -1.58 17.09
CA VAL A 184 -16.27 -0.96 16.47
C VAL A 184 -17.55 -1.62 16.99
N GLY A 185 -17.48 -2.92 17.28
CA GLY A 185 -18.58 -3.72 17.78
C GLY A 185 -19.35 -4.42 16.66
N PRO A 186 -19.52 -5.75 16.71
CA PRO A 186 -20.16 -6.52 15.63
C PRO A 186 -21.64 -6.13 15.41
N ARG A 187 -22.32 -5.64 16.45
CA ARG A 187 -23.70 -5.14 16.36
C ARG A 187 -23.79 -3.84 15.55
N LEU A 188 -22.89 -2.89 15.80
CA LEU A 188 -22.85 -1.62 15.05
C LEU A 188 -22.53 -1.86 13.57
N ILE A 189 -21.61 -2.78 13.31
CA ILE A 189 -21.29 -3.24 11.96
C ILE A 189 -22.52 -3.92 11.32
N ALA A 190 -23.28 -4.73 12.06
CA ALA A 190 -24.47 -5.39 11.52
C ALA A 190 -25.61 -4.42 11.20
N SER A 191 -25.80 -3.39 12.02
CA SER A 191 -26.90 -2.43 11.89
C SER A 191 -26.67 -1.36 10.81
N SER A 192 -25.42 -0.99 10.51
CA SER A 192 -25.12 0.07 9.55
C SER A 192 -24.56 -0.46 8.22
N PRO A 193 -25.35 -0.44 7.12
CA PRO A 193 -24.87 -0.88 5.81
C PRO A 193 -23.75 0.03 5.26
N VAL A 194 -23.77 1.33 5.62
CA VAL A 194 -22.75 2.31 5.22
C VAL A 194 -21.40 1.98 5.84
N LEU A 195 -21.38 1.73 7.17
CA LEU A 195 -20.16 1.37 7.89
C LEU A 195 -19.55 0.06 7.36
N ARG A 196 -20.39 -0.94 7.07
CA ARG A 196 -19.96 -2.19 6.42
C ARG A 196 -19.30 -1.94 5.06
N GLY A 197 -19.89 -1.08 4.23
CA GLY A 197 -19.33 -0.73 2.93
C GLY A 197 -17.95 -0.08 3.05
N GLN A 198 -17.80 0.87 3.97
CA GLN A 198 -16.54 1.56 4.22
C GLN A 198 -15.46 0.61 4.77
N LEU A 199 -15.78 -0.21 5.78
CA LEU A 199 -14.87 -1.20 6.33
C LEU A 199 -14.45 -2.23 5.28
N LYS A 200 -15.40 -2.75 4.49
CA LYS A 200 -15.09 -3.72 3.42
C LYS A 200 -14.13 -3.13 2.39
N SER A 201 -14.30 -1.85 2.03
CA SER A 201 -13.38 -1.18 1.12
C SER A 201 -12.00 -1.02 1.74
N GLN A 202 -11.91 -0.58 3.00
CA GLN A 202 -10.64 -0.46 3.71
C GLN A 202 -9.91 -1.79 3.84
N VAL A 203 -10.63 -2.88 4.15
CA VAL A 203 -10.11 -4.25 4.14
C VAL A 203 -9.48 -4.55 2.79
N LEU A 204 -10.23 -4.36 1.70
CA LEU A 204 -9.75 -4.67 0.35
C LEU A 204 -8.51 -3.84 -0.01
N ILE A 205 -8.50 -2.55 0.32
CA ILE A 205 -7.38 -1.65 0.07
C ILE A 205 -6.14 -2.10 0.84
N ILE A 206 -6.25 -2.34 2.15
CA ILE A 206 -5.12 -2.72 3.02
C ILE A 206 -4.60 -4.11 2.68
N PHE A 207 -5.47 -5.10 2.42
CA PHE A 207 -5.03 -6.43 1.98
C PHE A 207 -4.34 -6.39 0.62
N THR A 208 -4.84 -5.59 -0.33
CA THR A 208 -4.18 -5.41 -1.63
C THR A 208 -2.77 -4.85 -1.46
N GLN A 209 -2.60 -3.87 -0.56
CA GLN A 209 -1.28 -3.32 -0.24
C GLN A 209 -0.38 -4.36 0.43
N GLY A 210 -0.92 -5.16 1.35
CA GLY A 210 -0.21 -6.28 1.96
C GLY A 210 0.31 -7.27 0.92
N ILE A 211 -0.53 -7.66 -0.05
CA ILE A 211 -0.13 -8.56 -1.14
C ILE A 211 1.00 -7.96 -1.97
N VAL A 212 0.89 -6.68 -2.37
CA VAL A 212 1.95 -6.00 -3.13
C VAL A 212 3.25 -5.93 -2.31
N SER A 213 3.14 -5.74 -1.01
CA SER A 213 4.27 -5.71 -0.07
C SER A 213 4.99 -7.05 -0.01
N MET A 214 4.26 -8.15 0.10
CA MET A 214 4.81 -9.51 0.09
C MET A 214 5.38 -9.89 -1.27
N ALA A 215 4.77 -9.40 -2.35
CA ALA A 215 5.22 -9.70 -3.70
C ALA A 215 6.60 -9.07 -3.98
N TYR A 216 6.91 -7.90 -3.43
CA TYR A 216 8.17 -7.19 -3.71
C TYR A 216 9.44 -8.00 -3.36
N PRO A 217 9.58 -8.61 -2.16
CA PRO A 217 10.68 -9.53 -1.87
C PRO A 217 10.76 -10.72 -2.84
N LEU A 218 9.62 -11.28 -3.25
CA LEU A 218 9.57 -12.40 -4.20
C LEU A 218 10.05 -11.97 -5.59
N PHE A 219 9.56 -10.83 -6.08
CA PHE A 219 10.01 -10.19 -7.32
C PHE A 219 11.51 -9.89 -7.28
N THR A 220 12.01 -9.41 -6.15
CA THR A 220 13.43 -9.12 -5.96
C THR A 220 14.27 -10.40 -6.00
N ALA A 221 13.83 -11.47 -5.34
CA ALA A 221 14.52 -12.76 -5.36
C ALA A 221 14.59 -13.36 -6.77
N VAL A 222 13.50 -13.24 -7.54
CA VAL A 222 13.45 -13.68 -8.94
C VAL A 222 14.34 -12.79 -9.82
N PHE A 223 14.33 -11.46 -9.62
CA PHE A 223 15.17 -10.52 -10.36
C PHE A 223 16.66 -10.85 -10.24
N TYR A 224 17.13 -11.17 -9.05
CA TYR A 224 18.53 -11.56 -8.83
C TYR A 224 18.92 -12.91 -9.47
N ARG A 225 17.96 -13.74 -9.87
CA ARG A 225 18.20 -15.02 -10.54
C ARG A 225 18.15 -14.93 -12.08
N LEU A 226 17.70 -13.80 -12.63
CA LEU A 226 17.52 -13.61 -14.07
C LEU A 226 18.79 -13.02 -14.72
N SER A 227 19.03 -13.34 -16.00
CA SER A 227 20.11 -12.75 -16.81
C SER A 227 19.74 -11.32 -17.27
N GLY A 228 20.71 -10.49 -17.65
CA GLY A 228 20.49 -9.05 -17.90
C GLY A 228 19.35 -8.69 -18.88
N ILE A 229 19.16 -9.49 -19.94
CA ILE A 229 18.05 -9.29 -20.91
C ILE A 229 16.70 -9.63 -20.26
N GLN A 230 16.65 -10.71 -19.48
CA GLN A 230 15.45 -11.14 -18.76
C GLN A 230 15.12 -10.19 -17.60
N GLN A 231 16.12 -9.64 -16.91
CA GLN A 231 15.96 -8.58 -15.92
C GLN A 231 15.30 -7.34 -16.54
N THR A 232 15.77 -6.91 -17.71
CA THR A 232 15.21 -5.75 -18.43
C THR A 232 13.73 -5.96 -18.78
N ALA A 233 13.36 -7.15 -19.26
CA ALA A 233 11.96 -7.50 -19.49
C ALA A 233 11.14 -7.53 -18.18
N PHE A 234 11.73 -8.01 -17.10
CA PHE A 234 11.09 -8.09 -15.79
C PHE A 234 10.86 -6.72 -15.13
N VAL A 235 11.67 -5.70 -15.43
CA VAL A 235 11.44 -4.32 -14.97
C VAL A 235 10.07 -3.80 -15.40
N VAL A 236 9.54 -4.25 -16.55
CA VAL A 236 8.21 -3.84 -17.07
C VAL A 236 7.06 -4.41 -16.24
N VAL A 237 7.28 -5.50 -15.49
CA VAL A 237 6.28 -6.10 -14.59
C VAL A 237 5.98 -5.18 -13.40
N MET A 238 6.96 -4.41 -12.94
CA MET A 238 6.80 -3.51 -11.78
C MET A 238 5.77 -2.37 -12.05
N PRO A 239 5.82 -1.66 -13.20
CA PRO A 239 4.74 -0.77 -13.64
C PRO A 239 3.37 -1.43 -13.75
N LEU A 240 3.29 -2.67 -14.24
CA LEU A 240 2.01 -3.41 -14.41
C LEU A 240 1.36 -3.74 -13.07
N ILE A 241 2.14 -4.16 -12.08
CA ILE A 241 1.66 -4.40 -10.71
C ILE A 241 1.17 -3.07 -10.13
N LYS A 242 2.00 -2.02 -10.18
CA LYS A 242 1.62 -0.68 -9.70
C LYS A 242 0.32 -0.20 -10.35
N PHE A 243 0.14 -0.43 -11.65
CA PHE A 243 -1.09 -0.07 -12.36
C PHE A 243 -2.29 -0.89 -11.88
N THR A 244 -2.14 -2.21 -11.75
CA THR A 244 -3.21 -3.10 -11.30
C THR A 244 -3.64 -2.80 -9.87
N THR A 245 -2.70 -2.62 -8.96
CA THR A 245 -2.93 -2.18 -7.57
C THR A 245 -3.69 -0.86 -7.54
N LYS A 246 -3.24 0.13 -8.32
CA LYS A 246 -3.92 1.42 -8.45
C LYS A 246 -5.36 1.24 -8.91
N GLN A 247 -5.61 0.36 -9.88
CA GLN A 247 -6.96 0.12 -10.39
C GLN A 247 -7.87 -0.56 -9.35
N ILE A 248 -7.34 -1.55 -8.60
CA ILE A 248 -8.07 -2.25 -7.54
C ILE A 248 -8.43 -1.27 -6.41
N ILE A 249 -7.45 -0.49 -5.93
CA ILE A 249 -7.66 0.53 -4.90
C ILE A 249 -8.66 1.58 -5.40
N ALA A 250 -8.51 2.04 -6.65
CA ALA A 250 -9.42 3.02 -7.23
C ALA A 250 -10.86 2.51 -7.32
N ASN A 251 -11.06 1.23 -7.64
CA ASN A 251 -12.38 0.62 -7.71
C ASN A 251 -12.97 0.40 -6.32
N ALA A 252 -12.17 -0.08 -5.36
CA ALA A 252 -12.62 -0.27 -3.99
C ALA A 252 -12.99 1.07 -3.32
N ALA A 253 -12.23 2.12 -3.61
CA ALA A 253 -12.43 3.44 -3.04
C ALA A 253 -13.50 4.28 -3.76
N GLN A 254 -14.18 3.75 -4.81
CA GLN A 254 -15.28 4.47 -5.49
C GLN A 254 -16.38 4.92 -4.52
N GLY A 255 -16.65 4.14 -3.47
CA GLY A 255 -17.61 4.48 -2.42
C GLY A 255 -17.08 5.42 -1.32
N LEU A 256 -15.80 5.85 -1.38
CA LEU A 256 -15.14 6.69 -0.37
C LEU A 256 -14.58 7.96 -1.01
N HIS A 257 -15.41 8.59 -1.86
CA HIS A 257 -15.11 9.67 -2.80
C HIS A 257 -14.17 10.77 -2.27
N GLU A 258 -14.23 11.09 -0.99
CA GLU A 258 -13.49 12.21 -0.39
C GLU A 258 -12.09 11.88 0.15
N HIS A 259 -11.75 10.59 0.35
CA HIS A 259 -10.56 10.19 1.10
C HIS A 259 -9.53 9.41 0.27
N MET A 260 -9.82 9.17 -1.02
CA MET A 260 -8.98 8.39 -1.93
C MET A 260 -7.52 8.87 -1.99
N GLY A 261 -7.29 10.19 -2.02
CA GLY A 261 -5.94 10.76 -2.08
C GLY A 261 -5.11 10.50 -0.82
N SER A 262 -5.71 10.66 0.36
CA SER A 262 -5.04 10.42 1.65
C SER A 262 -4.71 8.93 1.84
N ILE A 263 -5.65 8.06 1.45
CA ILE A 263 -5.47 6.60 1.54
C ILE A 263 -4.33 6.12 0.65
N VAL A 264 -4.22 6.66 -0.57
CA VAL A 264 -3.15 6.28 -1.51
C VAL A 264 -1.79 6.81 -1.07
N VAL A 265 -1.71 8.01 -0.51
CA VAL A 265 -0.43 8.56 0.00
C VAL A 265 0.02 7.77 1.23
N PHE A 266 -0.86 7.58 2.21
CA PHE A 266 -0.54 6.83 3.42
C PHE A 266 -0.19 5.37 3.12
N SER A 267 -0.86 4.75 2.15
CA SER A 267 -0.51 3.42 1.64
C SER A 267 0.92 3.33 1.13
N VAL A 268 1.33 4.31 0.32
CA VAL A 268 2.67 4.35 -0.27
C VAL A 268 3.71 4.61 0.81
N ASP A 269 3.40 5.45 1.79
CA ASP A 269 4.31 5.75 2.90
C ASP A 269 4.48 4.57 3.85
N VAL A 270 3.40 3.87 4.25
CA VAL A 270 3.48 2.64 5.05
C VAL A 270 4.24 1.54 4.31
N PHE A 271 4.02 1.41 3.01
CA PHE A 271 4.74 0.45 2.17
C PHE A 271 6.25 0.77 2.12
N ASN A 272 6.60 2.02 1.84
CA ASN A 272 8.00 2.46 1.79
C ASN A 272 8.67 2.31 3.16
N PHE A 273 7.95 2.60 4.24
CA PHE A 273 8.40 2.42 5.62
C PHE A 273 8.68 0.94 5.90
N ALA A 274 7.69 0.06 5.75
CA ALA A 274 7.86 -1.38 5.98
C ALA A 274 9.04 -1.98 5.17
N GLN A 275 9.24 -1.50 3.93
CA GLN A 275 10.40 -1.89 3.12
C GLN A 275 11.74 -1.33 3.61
N PHE A 276 11.77 -0.07 4.02
CA PHE A 276 12.94 0.55 4.61
C PHE A 276 13.38 -0.22 5.86
N PHE A 277 12.44 -0.54 6.74
CA PHE A 277 12.71 -1.33 7.94
C PHE A 277 13.24 -2.71 7.60
N THR A 278 12.57 -3.44 6.70
CA THR A 278 13.02 -4.78 6.29
C THR A 278 14.44 -4.76 5.72
N LYS A 279 14.80 -3.71 4.98
CA LYS A 279 16.17 -3.51 4.48
C LYS A 279 17.14 -3.12 5.60
N SER A 280 16.71 -2.29 6.55
CA SER A 280 17.51 -1.90 7.73
C SER A 280 17.84 -3.13 8.57
N THR A 281 16.85 -3.92 8.99
CA THR A 281 17.09 -5.17 9.75
C THR A 281 17.97 -6.13 8.94
N ARG A 282 17.74 -6.29 7.63
CA ARG A 282 18.61 -7.11 6.78
C ARG A 282 20.04 -6.56 6.68
N SER A 283 20.24 -5.24 6.63
CA SER A 283 21.57 -4.64 6.53
C SER A 283 22.37 -4.80 7.82
N HIS A 284 21.72 -4.76 8.99
CA HIS A 284 22.35 -5.09 10.27
C HIS A 284 22.68 -6.59 10.34
N LEU A 285 21.76 -7.46 9.92
CA LEU A 285 21.99 -8.92 9.83
C LEU A 285 23.02 -9.32 8.75
N SER A 286 23.17 -8.53 7.69
CA SER A 286 24.10 -8.76 6.57
C SER A 286 25.49 -8.24 6.89
N LYS A 287 25.62 -7.04 7.50
CA LYS A 287 26.91 -6.50 7.93
C LYS A 287 27.62 -7.37 8.95
N GLU A 288 26.88 -8.18 9.70
CA GLU A 288 27.42 -9.14 10.66
C GLU A 288 27.74 -10.50 10.00
N LYS A 289 27.04 -10.87 8.91
CA LYS A 289 27.37 -12.03 8.07
C LYS A 289 28.53 -11.78 7.09
N ASP A 290 28.78 -10.53 6.72
CA ASP A 290 29.89 -10.15 5.83
C ASP A 290 31.27 -10.32 6.50
N TRP A 291 31.34 -10.52 7.83
CA TRP A 291 32.58 -10.94 8.51
C TRP A 291 32.77 -12.47 8.59
N GLN A 292 31.71 -13.25 8.36
CA GLN A 292 31.76 -14.72 8.43
C GLN A 292 31.93 -15.38 7.05
N TRP A 293 31.76 -14.64 5.95
CA TRP A 293 31.89 -15.17 4.59
C TRP A 293 33.20 -14.81 3.87
N THR A 294 34.19 -14.22 4.55
CA THR A 294 35.46 -13.83 3.91
C THR A 294 36.67 -14.70 4.30
N ILE A 295 36.54 -15.75 5.12
CA ILE A 295 37.72 -16.56 5.55
C ILE A 295 37.63 -18.10 5.32
N SER A 296 36.50 -18.72 4.97
CA SER A 296 36.44 -20.21 4.95
C SER A 296 36.23 -20.98 3.65
N GLU A 297 36.01 -20.39 2.46
CA GLU A 297 35.86 -21.20 1.22
C GLU A 297 36.55 -20.61 -0.03
N ILE A 298 37.80 -20.15 0.15
CA ILE A 298 38.78 -20.03 -0.95
C ILE A 298 39.91 -21.07 -0.82
N TYR A 299 39.92 -21.91 0.23
CA TYR A 299 40.92 -22.99 0.39
C TYR A 299 40.39 -24.28 1.06
N GLN A 300 39.28 -24.84 0.53
CA GLN A 300 39.09 -26.30 0.44
C GLN A 300 37.94 -26.65 -0.49
#